data_AF-A0A7G5F3M4-F1
#
_entry.id   AF-A0A7G5F3M4-F1
#
_cell.length_a   1.000
_cell.length_b   1.000
_cell.length_c   1.000
_cell.angle_alpha   90.00
_cell.angle_beta   90.00
_cell.angle_gamma   90.00
#
_symmetry.space_group_name_H-M   'P 1'
#
loop_
_entity.id
_entity.type
_entity.pdbx_description
1 polymer ?
#
loop_
_entity_poly.entity_id
_entity_poly.type
_entity_poly.pdbx_seq_one_letter_code
_entity_poly.pdbx_strand_id
1 'polypeptide(L)'
;MGRIKPQALLQQSKRKKGPSRKSATAILFYAVILVIFALFLFATYRHWPGRTRFQQENYISVSEDEKAFVKSKKSDLPGYAVLTTSKGSIVVELYKESAPEVVDEFIDLCQKGHFKGMLFQRVIKHYVIQAGESHGTGAEDWNLRGKQHTSMKHEAFMLGTSKGKHVNKVFDLFITTAPIPDLNEKLIVFGQVVKGEDVVQEIEEVDTDEHYKPKISIGILDVTLKQKI
;
A
#
# COMPACT_ATOMS: atom_id res chain seq x y z
N MET A 1 -46.20 58.30 47.58
CA MET A 1 -46.65 56.92 47.29
C MET A 1 -47.79 56.95 46.28
N GLY A 2 -47.48 56.80 44.99
CA GLY A 2 -48.50 56.79 43.93
C GLY A 2 -49.16 55.42 43.82
N ARG A 3 -50.46 55.33 44.15
CA ARG A 3 -51.29 54.13 43.96
C ARG A 3 -51.45 53.84 42.47
N ILE A 4 -50.75 52.83 41.97
CA ILE A 4 -50.94 52.32 40.61
C ILE A 4 -52.32 51.66 40.55
N LYS A 5 -53.18 52.14 39.64
CA LYS A 5 -54.53 51.59 39.43
C LYS A 5 -54.42 50.09 39.05
N PRO A 6 -55.28 49.20 39.61
CA PRO A 6 -55.21 47.76 39.34
C PRO A 6 -55.42 47.39 37.85
N GLN A 7 -55.96 48.31 37.04
CA GLN A 7 -56.10 48.11 35.60
C GLN A 7 -54.78 48.15 34.82
N ALA A 8 -53.74 48.81 35.33
CA ALA A 8 -52.43 48.84 34.67
C ALA A 8 -51.70 47.48 34.77
N LEU A 9 -51.92 46.73 35.86
CA LEU A 9 -51.38 45.38 36.04
C LEU A 9 -52.06 44.35 35.12
N LEU A 10 -53.38 44.48 34.88
CA LEU A 10 -54.11 43.61 33.96
C LEU A 10 -53.70 43.81 32.49
N GLN A 11 -53.20 45.00 32.14
CA GLN A 11 -52.74 45.27 30.77
C GLN A 11 -51.34 44.68 30.49
N GLN A 12 -50.50 44.51 31.52
CA GLN A 12 -49.18 43.91 31.37
C GLN A 12 -49.21 42.38 31.25
N SER A 13 -50.21 41.67 31.78
CA SER A 13 -50.27 40.20 31.68
C SER A 13 -50.68 39.69 30.29
N LYS A 14 -51.36 40.51 29.48
CA LYS A 14 -51.78 40.14 28.10
C LYS A 14 -50.67 40.20 27.04
N ARG A 15 -49.42 40.54 27.41
CA ARG A 15 -48.28 40.62 26.48
C ARG A 15 -47.28 39.45 26.56
N LYS A 16 -47.66 38.28 27.11
CA LYS A 16 -46.91 37.06 26.81
C LYS A 16 -47.28 36.57 25.41
N LYS A 17 -46.53 37.01 24.39
CA LYS A 17 -46.53 36.37 23.07
C LYS A 17 -46.15 34.91 23.29
N GLY A 18 -47.11 34.00 23.07
CA GLY A 18 -46.85 32.57 23.02
C GLY A 18 -45.79 32.25 21.96
N PRO A 19 -45.17 31.05 22.02
CA PRO A 19 -44.08 30.69 21.11
C PRO A 19 -44.51 30.94 19.67
N SER A 20 -43.78 31.81 18.98
CA SER A 20 -44.10 32.22 17.62
C SER A 20 -44.21 30.97 16.76
N ARG A 21 -45.42 30.65 16.30
CA ARG A 21 -45.66 29.56 15.34
C ARG A 21 -44.80 29.89 14.13
N LYS A 22 -43.69 29.18 13.95
CA LYS A 22 -42.78 29.39 12.81
C LYS A 22 -43.65 29.29 11.56
N SER A 23 -43.64 30.34 10.74
CA SER A 23 -44.47 30.41 9.54
C SER A 23 -44.22 29.17 8.70
N ALA A 24 -45.27 28.57 8.13
CA ALA A 24 -45.13 27.42 7.24
C ALA A 24 -44.13 27.72 6.10
N THR A 25 -44.04 28.98 5.68
CA THR A 25 -43.03 29.46 4.75
C THR A 25 -41.61 29.30 5.30
N ALA A 26 -41.35 29.66 6.55
CA ALA A 26 -40.03 29.49 7.18
C ALA A 26 -39.64 28.00 7.27
N ILE A 27 -40.60 27.12 7.57
CA ILE A 27 -40.37 25.66 7.60
C ILE A 27 -40.01 25.15 6.20
N LEU A 28 -40.74 25.59 5.17
CA LEU A 28 -40.42 25.27 3.78
C LEU A 28 -39.03 25.78 3.37
N PHE A 29 -38.65 26.99 3.77
CA PHE A 29 -37.31 27.54 3.52
C PHE A 29 -36.21 26.67 4.13
N TYR A 30 -36.34 26.27 5.40
CA TYR A 30 -35.34 25.39 6.04
C TYR A 30 -35.29 24.00 5.40
N ALA A 31 -36.44 23.45 4.97
CA ALA A 31 -36.49 22.17 4.28
C ALA A 31 -35.74 22.22 2.94
N VAL A 32 -35.91 23.30 2.15
CA VAL A 32 -35.19 23.50 0.88
C VAL A 32 -33.68 23.62 1.13
N ILE A 33 -33.26 24.36 2.15
CA ILE A 33 -31.84 24.49 2.51
C ILE A 33 -31.24 23.14 2.89
N LEU A 34 -31.95 22.31 3.67
CA LEU A 34 -31.48 20.96 4.03
C LEU A 34 -31.33 20.05 2.81
N VAL A 35 -32.24 20.13 1.83
CA VAL A 35 -32.14 19.36 0.58
C VAL A 35 -30.93 19.81 -0.25
N ILE A 36 -30.70 21.12 -0.37
CA ILE A 36 -29.53 21.65 -1.09
C ILE A 36 -28.24 21.24 -0.38
N PHE A 37 -28.19 21.30 0.96
CA PHE A 37 -27.02 20.88 1.73
C PHE A 37 -26.77 19.37 1.59
N ALA A 38 -27.82 18.55 1.61
CA ALA A 38 -27.71 17.11 1.34
C ALA A 38 -27.25 16.82 -0.10
N LEU A 39 -27.71 17.58 -1.09
CA LEU A 39 -27.24 17.48 -2.48
C LEU A 39 -25.78 17.92 -2.61
N PHE A 40 -25.34 18.94 -1.86
CA PHE A 40 -23.95 19.38 -1.84
C PHE A 40 -23.03 18.37 -1.17
N LEU A 41 -23.45 17.79 -0.04
CA LEU A 41 -22.76 16.67 0.61
C LEU A 41 -22.75 15.44 -0.29
N PHE A 42 -23.84 15.15 -0.99
CA PHE A 42 -23.90 14.03 -1.94
C PHE A 42 -23.07 14.28 -3.19
N ALA A 43 -23.01 15.51 -3.70
CA ALA A 43 -22.17 15.91 -4.81
C ALA A 43 -20.70 15.83 -4.42
N THR A 44 -20.30 16.33 -3.25
CA THR A 44 -18.92 16.22 -2.74
C THR A 44 -18.56 14.79 -2.33
N TYR A 45 -19.50 13.99 -1.85
CA TYR A 45 -19.31 12.56 -1.59
C TYR A 45 -19.18 11.75 -2.90
N ARG A 46 -20.01 12.03 -3.92
CA ARG A 46 -19.86 11.44 -5.26
C ARG A 46 -18.64 11.97 -6.01
N HIS A 47 -18.22 13.20 -5.72
CA HIS A 47 -17.06 13.84 -6.34
C HIS A 47 -15.78 13.64 -5.52
N TRP A 48 -15.83 12.91 -4.40
CA TRP A 48 -14.65 12.26 -3.86
C TRP A 48 -14.21 11.23 -4.91
N PRO A 49 -13.08 11.43 -5.60
CA PRO A 49 -12.74 10.67 -6.79
C PRO A 49 -12.20 9.30 -6.36
N GLY A 50 -13.11 8.42 -5.98
CA GLY A 50 -12.89 6.98 -5.97
C GLY A 50 -13.36 6.41 -7.30
N ARG A 51 -12.61 6.65 -8.40
CA ARG A 51 -12.75 5.79 -9.59
C ARG A 51 -11.57 5.83 -10.56
N THR A 52 -10.84 4.73 -10.49
CA THR A 52 -10.13 4.07 -11.59
C THR A 52 -10.99 3.99 -12.87
N ARG A 53 -10.54 4.59 -13.97
CA ARG A 53 -10.51 3.99 -15.33
C ARG A 53 -10.06 5.01 -16.38
N PHE A 54 -8.95 4.68 -17.03
CA PHE A 54 -8.61 4.80 -18.46
C PHE A 54 -7.18 5.28 -18.63
N GLN A 55 -6.27 4.34 -18.85
CA GLN A 55 -5.22 4.54 -19.84
C GLN A 55 -4.86 3.19 -20.47
N GLN A 56 -5.73 2.78 -21.39
CA GLN A 56 -5.31 1.93 -22.49
C GLN A 56 -4.68 2.87 -23.53
N GLU A 57 -3.51 2.48 -24.04
CA GLU A 57 -2.77 3.07 -25.15
C GLU A 57 -2.20 4.48 -24.94
N ASN A 58 -0.89 4.54 -24.66
CA ASN A 58 -0.05 5.68 -25.03
C ASN A 58 1.26 5.16 -25.64
N TYR A 59 1.16 4.68 -26.88
CA TYR A 59 2.28 4.58 -27.81
C TYR A 59 2.21 5.78 -28.77
N ILE A 60 2.25 7.02 -28.26
CA ILE A 60 2.27 8.24 -29.06
C ILE A 60 3.18 9.29 -28.40
N SER A 61 4.32 9.55 -29.06
CA SER A 61 5.23 10.70 -29.00
C SER A 61 5.21 11.59 -27.74
N VAL A 62 6.04 11.23 -26.76
CA VAL A 62 6.39 12.12 -25.63
C VAL A 62 7.28 13.26 -26.14
N SER A 63 6.83 14.50 -25.97
CA SER A 63 7.60 15.71 -26.26
C SER A 63 8.80 15.85 -25.31
N GLU A 64 9.87 16.48 -25.79
CA GLU A 64 11.17 16.57 -25.10
C GLU A 64 11.10 17.26 -23.73
N ASP A 65 10.11 18.14 -23.53
CA ASP A 65 9.92 18.91 -22.30
C ASP A 65 9.41 18.07 -21.12
N GLU A 66 8.54 17.06 -21.34
CA GLU A 66 8.10 16.15 -20.26
C GLU A 66 9.21 15.16 -19.87
N LYS A 67 10.05 14.73 -20.83
CA LYS A 67 11.23 13.92 -20.52
C LYS A 67 12.21 14.67 -19.62
N ALA A 68 12.38 15.97 -19.81
CA ALA A 68 13.25 16.79 -18.96
C ALA A 68 12.72 16.93 -17.53
N PHE A 69 11.40 17.09 -17.37
CA PHE A 69 10.77 17.20 -16.04
C PHE A 69 10.79 15.88 -15.27
N VAL A 70 10.55 14.74 -15.94
CA VAL A 70 10.67 13.39 -15.34
C VAL A 70 12.13 13.03 -15.05
N LYS A 71 13.09 13.46 -15.88
CA LYS A 71 14.53 13.23 -15.68
C LYS A 71 15.06 14.00 -14.46
N SER A 72 14.51 15.19 -14.17
CA SER A 72 14.88 16.00 -13.01
C SER A 72 14.47 15.34 -11.68
N LYS A 73 13.25 14.78 -11.59
CA LYS A 73 12.76 14.07 -10.39
C LYS A 73 13.37 12.68 -10.15
N LYS A 74 14.00 12.07 -11.15
CA LYS A 74 14.63 10.74 -11.04
C LYS A 74 15.84 10.71 -10.10
N SER A 75 16.42 11.87 -9.78
CA SER A 75 17.68 11.97 -9.03
C SER A 75 17.55 11.81 -7.51
N ASP A 76 16.34 11.98 -6.94
CA ASP A 76 16.14 11.96 -5.48
C ASP A 76 15.51 10.66 -4.94
N LEU A 77 15.07 9.76 -5.83
CA LEU A 77 14.44 8.51 -5.44
C LEU A 77 15.48 7.51 -4.90
N PRO A 78 15.16 6.74 -3.86
CA PRO A 78 16.07 5.73 -3.34
C PRO A 78 16.29 4.62 -4.37
N GLY A 79 17.55 4.40 -4.75
CA GLY A 79 17.96 3.30 -5.64
C GLY A 79 18.24 1.99 -4.91
N TYR A 80 18.34 2.03 -3.57
CA TYR A 80 18.67 0.88 -2.75
C TYR A 80 17.80 0.79 -1.51
N ALA A 81 17.64 -0.43 -0.99
CA ALA A 81 17.08 -0.67 0.32
C ALA A 81 17.97 -1.61 1.14
N VAL A 82 18.03 -1.40 2.45
CA VAL A 82 18.77 -2.23 3.40
C VAL A 82 17.75 -2.92 4.28
N LEU A 83 17.60 -4.22 4.11
CA LEU A 83 16.75 -5.08 4.92
C LEU A 83 17.59 -5.56 6.11
N THR A 84 17.30 -5.05 7.29
CA THR A 84 17.92 -5.54 8.52
C THR A 84 17.11 -6.73 9.01
N THR A 85 17.70 -7.92 9.03
CA THR A 85 17.05 -9.15 9.48
C THR A 85 17.66 -9.64 10.78
N SER A 86 17.03 -10.64 11.41
CA SER A 86 17.61 -11.31 12.58
C SER A 86 18.87 -12.13 12.28
N LYS A 87 19.23 -12.34 11.00
CA LYS A 87 20.45 -13.04 10.57
C LYS A 87 21.54 -12.10 10.05
N GLY A 88 21.21 -10.83 9.80
CA GLY A 88 22.14 -9.87 9.22
C GLY A 88 21.44 -8.91 8.27
N SER A 89 22.23 -8.03 7.64
CA SER A 89 21.72 -7.04 6.70
C SER A 89 21.85 -7.52 5.26
N ILE A 90 20.79 -7.32 4.49
CA ILE A 90 20.73 -7.60 3.05
C ILE A 90 20.54 -6.27 2.34
N VAL A 91 21.41 -5.95 1.39
CA VAL A 91 21.31 -4.73 0.57
C VAL A 91 20.77 -5.10 -0.79
N VAL A 92 19.69 -4.44 -1.20
CA VAL A 92 19.05 -4.66 -2.49
C VAL A 92 19.11 -3.39 -3.35
N GLU A 93 19.37 -3.57 -4.64
CA GLU A 93 19.18 -2.55 -5.68
C GLU A 93 17.75 -2.63 -6.21
N LEU A 94 17.13 -1.48 -6.42
CA LEU A 94 15.73 -1.37 -6.87
C LEU A 94 15.66 -1.02 -8.36
N TYR A 95 14.94 -1.85 -9.12
CA TYR A 95 14.78 -1.73 -10.57
C TYR A 95 13.58 -0.87 -10.94
N LYS A 96 13.70 0.43 -10.62
CA LYS A 96 12.65 1.42 -10.86
C LYS A 96 12.22 1.50 -12.33
N GLU A 97 13.15 1.31 -13.26
CA GLU A 97 12.85 1.37 -14.70
C GLU A 97 12.07 0.15 -15.20
N SER A 98 12.27 -1.01 -14.56
CA SER A 98 11.62 -2.26 -14.94
C SER A 98 10.23 -2.42 -14.31
N ALA A 99 10.06 -2.02 -13.04
CA ALA A 99 8.81 -2.18 -12.29
C ALA A 99 8.45 -0.90 -11.50
N PRO A 100 8.16 0.24 -12.17
CA PRO A 100 8.01 1.53 -11.51
C PRO A 100 6.90 1.55 -10.46
N GLU A 101 5.73 1.01 -10.77
CA GLU A 101 4.58 1.01 -9.85
C GLU A 101 4.87 0.22 -8.57
N VAL A 102 5.47 -0.97 -8.70
CA VAL A 102 5.83 -1.84 -7.56
C VAL A 102 6.92 -1.21 -6.70
N VAL A 103 7.92 -0.56 -7.33
CA VAL A 103 8.97 0.12 -6.57
C VAL A 103 8.42 1.33 -5.81
N ASP A 104 7.47 2.11 -6.38
CA ASP A 104 6.82 3.20 -5.64
C ASP A 104 6.03 2.68 -4.44
N GLU A 105 5.26 1.61 -4.64
CA GLU A 105 4.51 0.98 -3.56
C GLU A 105 5.44 0.44 -2.46
N PHE A 106 6.53 -0.24 -2.84
CA PHE A 106 7.54 -0.72 -1.90
C PHE A 106 8.15 0.42 -1.08
N ILE A 107 8.51 1.53 -1.72
CA ILE A 107 9.07 2.71 -1.05
C ILE A 107 8.08 3.32 -0.06
N ASP A 108 6.82 3.50 -0.48
CA ASP A 108 5.74 4.02 0.37
C ASP A 108 5.49 3.11 1.58
N LEU A 109 5.48 1.79 1.38
CA LEU A 109 5.34 0.80 2.45
C LEU A 109 6.54 0.78 3.41
N CYS A 110 7.76 0.97 2.91
CA CYS A 110 8.94 1.12 3.77
C CYS A 110 8.82 2.35 4.66
N GLN A 111 8.41 3.49 4.12
CA GLN A 111 8.21 4.73 4.89
C GLN A 111 7.11 4.59 5.95
N LYS A 112 6.09 3.77 5.68
CA LYS A 112 5.03 3.43 6.63
C LYS A 112 5.44 2.38 7.67
N GLY A 113 6.66 1.83 7.57
CA GLY A 113 7.15 0.78 8.47
C GLY A 113 6.46 -0.58 8.28
N HIS A 114 5.86 -0.84 7.12
CA HIS A 114 5.09 -2.06 6.84
C HIS A 114 5.91 -3.34 7.03
N PHE A 115 7.20 -3.31 6.69
CA PHE A 115 8.08 -4.47 6.75
C PHE A 115 8.70 -4.72 8.13
N LYS A 116 8.49 -3.81 9.09
CA LYS A 116 9.07 -3.91 10.44
C LYS A 116 8.43 -5.06 11.21
N GLY A 117 9.23 -6.04 11.60
CA GLY A 117 8.77 -7.25 12.29
C GLY A 117 8.15 -8.29 11.36
N MET A 118 8.25 -8.12 10.03
CA MET A 118 7.71 -9.08 9.07
C MET A 118 8.51 -10.39 9.11
N LEU A 119 7.83 -11.51 9.29
CA LEU A 119 8.48 -12.83 9.39
C LEU A 119 8.63 -13.51 8.02
N PHE A 120 9.67 -14.32 7.88
CA PHE A 120 9.78 -15.28 6.78
C PHE A 120 8.84 -16.44 7.03
N GLN A 121 7.71 -16.47 6.32
CA GLN A 121 6.68 -17.48 6.48
C GLN A 121 7.02 -18.78 5.74
N ARG A 122 7.89 -18.69 4.73
CA ARG A 122 8.26 -19.82 3.88
C ARG A 122 9.71 -19.68 3.41
N VAL A 123 10.47 -20.75 3.54
CA VAL A 123 11.85 -20.89 3.09
C VAL A 123 11.96 -22.22 2.34
N ILE A 124 12.14 -22.17 1.03
CA ILE A 124 12.31 -23.34 0.18
C ILE A 124 13.73 -23.33 -0.38
N LYS A 125 14.52 -24.33 0.00
CA LYS A 125 15.90 -24.49 -0.47
C LYS A 125 15.97 -24.58 -2.00
N HIS A 126 16.98 -23.92 -2.54
CA HIS A 126 17.29 -23.73 -3.95
C HIS A 126 16.11 -23.20 -4.75
N TYR A 127 15.33 -22.30 -4.15
CA TYR A 127 14.14 -21.76 -4.77
C TYR A 127 13.85 -20.35 -4.27
N VAL A 128 13.16 -20.20 -3.13
CA VAL A 128 12.65 -18.90 -2.69
C VAL A 128 12.49 -18.79 -1.18
N ILE A 129 12.72 -17.59 -0.67
CA ILE A 129 12.34 -17.14 0.67
C ILE A 129 11.19 -16.15 0.52
N GLN A 130 10.12 -16.33 1.28
CA GLN A 130 8.93 -15.46 1.29
C GLN A 130 8.74 -14.85 2.68
N ALA A 131 8.72 -13.52 2.73
CA ALA A 131 8.26 -12.71 3.85
C ALA A 131 6.88 -12.10 3.54
N GLY A 132 6.02 -11.97 4.54
CA GLY A 132 4.68 -11.40 4.37
C GLY A 132 3.60 -12.23 5.03
N GLU A 133 2.37 -12.11 4.54
CA GLU A 133 1.22 -12.81 5.10
C GLU A 133 0.95 -14.09 4.33
N SER A 134 1.01 -15.23 5.02
CA SER A 134 0.68 -16.53 4.42
C SER A 134 -0.84 -16.70 4.35
N HIS A 135 -1.50 -15.91 3.50
CA HIS A 135 -2.90 -16.20 3.14
C HIS A 135 -2.90 -17.44 2.23
N GLY A 136 -3.02 -18.59 2.88
CA GLY A 136 -2.92 -19.92 2.29
C GLY A 136 -3.82 -20.11 1.05
N THR A 137 -3.16 -20.38 -0.07
CA THR A 137 -3.58 -21.19 -1.25
C THR A 137 -2.49 -21.15 -2.32
N GLY A 138 -1.62 -20.12 -2.32
CA GLY A 138 -0.48 -20.04 -3.23
C GLY A 138 0.67 -21.02 -2.93
N ALA A 139 0.66 -21.68 -1.78
CA ALA A 139 1.67 -22.69 -1.42
C ALA A 139 1.72 -23.85 -2.42
N GLU A 140 0.57 -24.23 -2.93
CA GLU A 140 0.34 -25.46 -3.69
C GLU A 140 1.01 -25.39 -5.07
N ASP A 141 0.93 -24.22 -5.73
CA ASP A 141 1.58 -23.94 -7.01
C ASP A 141 3.12 -23.85 -6.92
N TRP A 142 3.65 -23.54 -5.74
CA TRP A 142 5.09 -23.46 -5.49
C TRP A 142 5.68 -24.82 -5.08
N ASN A 143 4.85 -25.71 -4.53
CA ASN A 143 5.24 -27.06 -4.11
C ASN A 143 5.41 -28.04 -5.31
N LEU A 144 4.83 -27.74 -6.48
CA LEU A 144 4.67 -28.72 -7.57
C LEU A 144 5.78 -28.76 -8.64
N ARG A 145 6.83 -27.92 -8.59
CA ARG A 145 7.81 -27.83 -9.69
C ARG A 145 9.28 -27.92 -9.26
N GLY A 146 9.62 -28.97 -8.52
CA GLY A 146 10.98 -29.53 -8.51
C GLY A 146 11.33 -30.30 -9.80
N LYS A 147 10.74 -29.96 -10.95
CA LYS A 147 11.08 -30.53 -12.26
C LYS A 147 11.85 -29.49 -13.07
N GLN A 148 13.05 -29.88 -13.44
CA GLN A 148 14.02 -29.15 -14.25
C GLN A 148 13.36 -28.67 -15.54
N HIS A 149 13.17 -27.35 -15.65
CA HIS A 149 12.75 -26.70 -16.89
C HIS A 149 13.86 -25.76 -17.37
N THR A 150 14.33 -26.00 -18.58
CA THR A 150 15.28 -25.15 -19.28
C THR A 150 14.50 -24.08 -20.05
N SER A 151 14.37 -22.85 -19.54
CA SER A 151 14.40 -21.63 -20.37
C SER A 151 14.24 -20.35 -19.53
N MET A 152 14.91 -19.29 -20.02
CA MET A 152 15.08 -17.93 -19.49
C MET A 152 15.86 -17.81 -18.17
N LYS A 153 17.07 -17.27 -18.32
CA LYS A 153 18.08 -17.04 -17.27
C LYS A 153 17.60 -15.93 -16.33
N HIS A 154 16.93 -16.28 -15.25
CA HIS A 154 16.86 -15.41 -14.09
C HIS A 154 17.99 -15.79 -13.14
N GLU A 155 18.77 -14.79 -12.74
CA GLU A 155 19.86 -14.98 -11.79
C GLU A 155 19.28 -15.22 -10.38
N ALA A 156 20.06 -15.86 -9.51
CA ALA A 156 19.70 -15.98 -8.11
C ALA A 156 19.67 -14.59 -7.45
N PHE A 157 19.14 -14.52 -6.23
CA PHE A 157 19.11 -13.32 -5.40
C PHE A 157 18.28 -12.16 -5.97
N MET A 158 17.22 -12.50 -6.71
CA MET A 158 16.25 -11.53 -7.20
C MET A 158 15.21 -11.22 -6.12
N LEU A 159 14.85 -9.94 -6.03
CA LEU A 159 13.79 -9.44 -5.15
C LEU A 159 12.50 -9.26 -5.96
N GLY A 160 11.40 -9.79 -5.46
CA GLY A 160 10.11 -9.71 -6.14
C GLY A 160 8.91 -9.68 -5.22
N THR A 161 7.74 -9.42 -5.80
CA THR A 161 6.44 -9.51 -5.13
C THR A 161 5.48 -10.38 -5.95
N SER A 162 4.39 -10.84 -5.34
CA SER A 162 3.39 -11.68 -6.00
C SER A 162 2.62 -10.89 -7.08
N LYS A 163 2.24 -11.58 -8.16
CA LYS A 163 1.38 -11.02 -9.21
C LYS A 163 -0.08 -11.03 -8.78
N GLY A 164 -0.43 -10.11 -7.89
CA GLY A 164 -1.80 -9.89 -7.45
C GLY A 164 -2.22 -8.46 -7.75
N LYS A 165 -3.52 -8.24 -7.96
CA LYS A 165 -4.08 -6.90 -7.81
C LYS A 165 -3.91 -6.54 -6.32
N HIS A 166 -2.98 -5.64 -6.00
CA HIS A 166 -2.78 -5.03 -4.66
C HIS A 166 -3.98 -4.16 -4.25
N VAL A 167 -5.20 -4.68 -4.46
CA VAL A 167 -6.48 -4.07 -4.09
C VAL A 167 -6.70 -4.19 -2.58
N ASN A 168 -6.05 -5.16 -1.94
CA ASN A 168 -6.06 -5.38 -0.50
C ASN A 168 -4.63 -5.48 0.04
N LYS A 169 -4.00 -4.33 0.36
CA LYS A 169 -2.94 -4.05 1.36
C LYS A 169 -1.78 -5.02 1.69
N VAL A 170 -1.74 -6.25 1.17
CA VAL A 170 -0.75 -7.26 1.53
C VAL A 170 0.33 -7.24 0.47
N PHE A 171 1.50 -6.75 0.85
CA PHE A 171 2.70 -6.77 0.01
C PHE A 171 3.63 -7.87 0.52
N ASP A 172 3.66 -8.98 -0.20
CA ASP A 172 4.61 -10.07 0.07
C ASP A 172 5.96 -9.75 -0.57
N LEU A 173 7.03 -10.15 0.11
CA LEU A 173 8.39 -10.00 -0.35
C LEU A 173 9.00 -11.38 -0.63
N PHE A 174 9.52 -11.57 -1.82
CA PHE A 174 10.19 -12.79 -2.24
C PHE A 174 11.67 -12.51 -2.55
N ILE A 175 12.55 -13.37 -2.06
CA ILE A 175 13.98 -13.39 -2.42
C ILE A 175 14.27 -14.76 -3.04
N THR A 176 14.74 -14.79 -4.28
CA THR A 176 15.13 -16.05 -4.92
C THR A 176 16.51 -16.47 -4.43
N THR A 177 16.73 -17.78 -4.25
CA THR A 177 18.04 -18.32 -3.85
C THR A 177 18.70 -19.16 -4.94
N ALA A 178 17.95 -19.48 -5.99
CA ALA A 178 18.43 -20.13 -7.20
C ALA A 178 17.74 -19.57 -8.44
N PRO A 179 18.28 -19.83 -9.65
CA PRO A 179 17.58 -19.57 -10.90
C PRO A 179 16.23 -20.28 -10.96
N ILE A 180 15.15 -19.53 -11.15
CA ILE A 180 13.80 -20.07 -11.30
C ILE A 180 13.36 -19.94 -12.74
N PRO A 181 13.12 -21.07 -13.45
CA PRO A 181 12.45 -21.05 -14.74
C PRO A 181 11.05 -20.47 -14.58
N ASP A 182 10.65 -19.59 -15.50
CA ASP A 182 9.33 -18.94 -15.48
C ASP A 182 9.12 -18.03 -14.24
N LEU A 183 10.19 -17.52 -13.61
CA LEU A 183 10.09 -16.58 -12.48
C LEU A 183 9.19 -15.40 -12.80
N ASN A 184 9.38 -14.83 -13.99
CA ASN A 184 8.60 -13.72 -14.53
C ASN A 184 7.12 -14.05 -14.69
N GLU A 185 6.69 -15.32 -14.72
CA GLU A 185 5.27 -15.68 -14.76
C GLU A 185 4.65 -15.68 -13.36
N LYS A 186 5.46 -15.93 -12.33
CA LYS A 186 5.03 -16.06 -10.92
C LYS A 186 5.14 -14.78 -10.11
N LEU A 187 6.20 -14.00 -10.32
CA LEU A 187 6.54 -12.81 -9.54
C LEU A 187 6.72 -11.59 -10.44
N ILE A 188 6.56 -10.41 -9.85
CA ILE A 188 7.07 -9.15 -10.40
C ILE A 188 8.42 -8.90 -9.75
N VAL A 189 9.51 -9.09 -10.51
CA VAL A 189 10.87 -8.79 -10.05
C VAL A 189 11.05 -7.27 -10.08
N PHE A 190 11.46 -6.70 -8.96
CA PHE A 190 11.65 -5.25 -8.80
C PHE A 190 13.00 -4.88 -8.18
N GLY A 191 13.88 -5.84 -7.93
CA GLY A 191 15.23 -5.58 -7.46
C GLY A 191 16.11 -6.82 -7.42
N GLN A 192 17.35 -6.65 -6.95
CA GLN A 192 18.33 -7.72 -6.77
C GLN A 192 19.17 -7.47 -5.52
N VAL A 193 19.58 -8.51 -4.82
CA VAL A 193 20.54 -8.42 -3.72
C VAL A 193 21.92 -8.10 -4.31
N VAL A 194 22.56 -7.08 -3.76
CA VAL A 194 23.92 -6.64 -4.16
C VAL A 194 24.93 -6.78 -3.04
N LYS A 195 24.48 -6.95 -1.78
CA LYS A 195 25.30 -7.35 -0.62
C LYS A 195 24.47 -8.18 0.35
N GLY A 196 25.10 -9.13 1.04
CA GLY A 196 24.43 -10.01 2.01
C GLY A 196 23.87 -11.29 1.39
N GLU A 197 24.45 -11.77 0.28
CA GLU A 197 24.11 -13.08 -0.32
C GLU A 197 24.34 -14.23 0.66
N ASP A 198 25.39 -14.14 1.47
CA ASP A 198 25.71 -15.05 2.57
C ASP A 198 24.61 -15.09 3.63
N VAL A 199 24.02 -13.93 3.97
CA VAL A 199 22.89 -13.84 4.90
C VAL A 199 21.64 -14.49 4.30
N VAL A 200 21.39 -14.29 3.00
CA VAL A 200 20.27 -14.94 2.29
C VAL A 200 20.43 -16.46 2.33
N GLN A 201 21.63 -16.97 2.06
CA GLN A 201 21.94 -18.41 2.14
C GLN A 201 21.83 -18.93 3.57
N GLU A 202 22.23 -18.16 4.58
CA GLU A 202 22.05 -18.57 5.99
C GLU A 202 20.56 -18.69 6.34
N ILE A 203 19.72 -17.77 5.86
CA ILE A 203 18.26 -17.85 6.04
C ILE A 203 17.69 -19.06 5.29
N GLU A 204 18.20 -19.38 4.11
CA GLU A 204 17.79 -20.53 3.31
C GLU A 204 18.08 -21.88 4.00
N GLU A 205 19.21 -21.99 4.70
CA GLU A 205 19.65 -23.25 5.30
C GLU A 205 18.96 -23.60 6.62
N VAL A 206 18.08 -22.74 7.12
CA VAL A 206 17.38 -22.97 8.40
C VAL A 206 16.45 -24.18 8.35
N ASP A 207 16.28 -24.83 9.50
CA ASP A 207 15.34 -25.93 9.62
C ASP A 207 13.89 -25.45 9.44
N THR A 208 13.17 -26.10 8.52
CA THR A 208 11.74 -25.86 8.28
C THR A 208 10.87 -27.05 8.68
N ASP A 209 9.57 -26.81 8.82
CA ASP A 209 8.55 -27.85 8.95
C ASP A 209 8.11 -28.41 7.58
N GLU A 210 7.10 -29.29 7.57
CA GLU A 210 6.54 -29.90 6.36
C GLU A 210 5.89 -28.89 5.40
N HIS A 211 5.61 -27.67 5.87
CA HIS A 211 5.02 -26.59 5.10
C HIS A 211 6.06 -25.53 4.69
N TYR A 212 7.36 -25.85 4.84
CA TYR A 212 8.49 -24.97 4.55
C TYR A 212 8.57 -23.74 5.46
N LYS A 213 7.89 -23.75 6.61
CA LYS A 213 7.96 -22.66 7.58
C LYS A 213 9.17 -22.84 8.49
N PRO A 214 10.02 -21.82 8.72
CA PRO A 214 11.13 -21.91 9.66
C PRO A 214 10.68 -22.30 11.07
N LYS A 215 11.34 -23.30 11.67
CA LYS A 215 11.06 -23.73 13.06
C LYS A 215 11.40 -22.65 14.07
N ILE A 216 12.49 -21.92 13.80
CA ILE A 216 12.88 -20.73 14.55
C ILE A 216 12.40 -19.52 13.75
N SER A 217 11.68 -18.61 14.40
CA SER A 217 11.18 -17.41 13.74
C SER A 217 12.33 -16.49 13.33
N ILE A 218 12.38 -16.17 12.05
CA ILE A 218 13.35 -15.27 11.42
C ILE A 218 12.54 -14.24 10.65
N GLY A 219 12.99 -12.99 10.64
CA GLY A 219 12.26 -11.93 9.96
C GLY A 219 13.05 -10.66 9.77
N ILE A 220 12.39 -9.72 9.10
CA ILE A 220 12.86 -8.36 8.82
C ILE A 220 12.56 -7.52 10.06
N LEU A 221 13.61 -6.98 10.67
CA LEU A 221 13.55 -6.08 11.81
C LEU A 221 13.26 -4.64 11.36
N ASP A 222 13.84 -4.22 10.24
CA ASP A 222 13.64 -2.88 9.67
C ASP A 222 14.04 -2.84 8.19
N VAL A 223 13.53 -1.84 7.45
CA VAL A 223 13.95 -1.56 6.07
C VAL A 223 14.30 -0.08 5.93
N THR A 224 15.56 0.20 5.58
CA THR A 224 16.06 1.56 5.37
C THR A 224 16.30 1.83 3.89
N LEU A 225 15.74 2.91 3.36
CA LEU A 225 15.93 3.35 1.98
C LEU A 225 17.22 4.19 1.82
N LYS A 226 17.96 3.98 0.73
CA LYS A 226 19.23 4.66 0.40
C LYS A 226 19.25 5.09 -1.06
N GLN A 227 19.85 6.24 -1.35
CA GLN A 227 20.06 6.70 -2.73
C GLN A 227 21.29 6.04 -3.37
N LYS A 228 22.34 5.80 -2.58
CA LYS A 228 23.61 5.19 -3.00
C LYS A 228 24.14 4.28 -1.88
N ILE A 229 24.98 3.32 -2.26
CA ILE A 229 25.69 2.39 -1.36
C ILE A 229 26.96 3.01 -0.80
#